data_AF-C5PJG8-F1
#
_entry.id   AF-C5PJG8-F1
#
_cell.length_a   1.000
_cell.length_b   1.000
_cell.length_c   1.000
_cell.angle_alpha   90.00
_cell.angle_beta   90.00
_cell.angle_gamma   90.00
#
_symmetry.space_group_name_H-M   'P 1'
#
loop_
_entity.id
_entity.type
_entity.pdbx_description
1 polymer ?
#
loop_
_entity_poly.entity_id
_entity_poly.type
_entity_poly.pdbx_seq_one_letter_code
_entity_poly.pdbx_strand_id
1 'polypeptide(L)'
;MSSEDMELAVKHFFSSPRFAVAGASTDASKFGYKLLAWYHQHSLPVTPLNPKAPEIQLRSKSYATVKSPSELSSPTQTSLSIVTPPKVTREILKEAHALNIPAVWLQPGTFDDEILEYAKKNFKAAIGGEGGNGGEGWCVLVDGEDGLEAAGRDWTLQKL
;
A
#
# COMPACT_ATOMS: atom_id res chain seq x y z
N MET A 1 -7.65 -15.72 10.91
CA MET A 1 -8.09 -14.33 11.12
C MET A 1 -9.54 -14.29 10.73
N SER A 2 -10.39 -13.71 11.58
CA SER A 2 -11.78 -13.44 11.24
C SER A 2 -11.87 -12.26 10.25
N SER A 3 -13.06 -12.03 9.68
CA SER A 3 -13.34 -10.79 8.91
C SER A 3 -13.08 -9.54 9.77
N GLU A 4 -13.46 -9.60 11.04
CA GLU A 4 -13.28 -8.52 12.01
C GLU A 4 -11.80 -8.16 12.22
N ASP A 5 -10.91 -9.15 12.32
CA ASP A 5 -9.45 -8.91 12.43
C ASP A 5 -8.92 -8.16 11.19
N MET A 6 -9.42 -8.48 10.00
CA MET A 6 -9.01 -7.82 8.76
C MET A 6 -9.55 -6.39 8.67
N GLU A 7 -10.80 -6.15 9.05
CA GLU A 7 -11.37 -4.80 9.10
C GLU A 7 -10.60 -3.90 10.08
N LEU A 8 -10.20 -4.44 11.25
CA LEU A 8 -9.32 -3.73 12.19
C LEU A 8 -7.94 -3.44 11.59
N ALA A 9 -7.36 -4.39 10.84
CA ALA A 9 -6.10 -4.18 10.15
C ALA A 9 -6.20 -3.06 9.09
N VAL A 10 -7.29 -3.04 8.31
CA VAL A 10 -7.58 -1.97 7.32
C VAL A 10 -7.72 -0.60 8.01
N LYS A 11 -8.48 -0.53 9.12
CA LYS A 11 -8.58 0.70 9.92
C LYS A 11 -7.22 1.18 10.42
N HIS A 12 -6.39 0.25 10.92
CA HIS A 12 -5.05 0.59 11.38
C HIS A 12 -4.16 1.12 10.25
N PHE A 13 -4.22 0.49 9.07
CA PHE A 13 -3.48 0.94 7.88
C PHE A 13 -3.84 2.38 7.51
N PHE A 14 -5.13 2.71 7.42
CA PHE A 14 -5.58 4.06 7.06
C PHE A 14 -5.44 5.11 8.17
N SER A 15 -5.16 4.70 9.41
CA SER A 15 -4.84 5.65 10.50
C SER A 15 -3.46 6.31 10.36
N SER A 16 -2.59 5.77 9.49
CA SER A 16 -1.28 6.38 9.21
C SER A 16 -1.41 7.74 8.51
N PRO A 17 -0.59 8.73 8.86
CA PRO A 17 -0.66 10.05 8.23
C PRO A 17 -0.10 10.06 6.80
N ARG A 18 0.75 9.10 6.44
CA ARG A 18 1.37 8.96 5.12
C ARG A 18 1.24 7.55 4.58
N PHE A 19 1.33 7.44 3.27
CA PHE A 19 1.26 6.20 2.52
C PHE A 19 2.41 6.09 1.53
N ALA A 20 2.71 4.87 1.12
CA ALA A 20 3.68 4.61 0.06
C ALA A 20 3.19 3.46 -0.83
N VAL A 21 3.56 3.50 -2.12
CA VAL A 21 3.21 2.45 -3.10
C VAL A 21 4.49 1.77 -3.57
N ALA A 22 4.79 0.61 -3.01
CA ALA A 22 5.82 -0.31 -3.46
C ALA A 22 5.42 -0.99 -4.78
N GLY A 23 6.20 -0.75 -5.84
CA GLY A 23 5.86 -1.24 -7.18
C GLY A 23 5.11 -0.22 -8.03
N ALA A 24 5.15 1.07 -7.66
CA ALA A 24 4.60 2.14 -8.46
C ALA A 24 5.22 2.14 -9.87
N SER A 25 4.42 2.46 -10.90
CA SER A 25 4.84 2.36 -12.29
C SER A 25 4.56 3.62 -13.08
N THR A 26 5.40 3.91 -14.08
CA THR A 26 5.15 4.94 -15.10
C THR A 26 4.14 4.48 -16.16
N ASP A 27 3.86 3.18 -16.23
CA ASP A 27 2.93 2.58 -17.18
C ASP A 27 1.50 2.57 -16.62
N ALA A 28 0.62 3.37 -17.22
CA ALA A 28 -0.77 3.55 -16.80
C ALA A 28 -1.62 2.27 -16.87
N SER A 29 -1.19 1.26 -17.62
CA SER A 29 -1.89 -0.03 -17.66
C SER A 29 -1.67 -0.86 -16.39
N LYS A 30 -0.57 -0.61 -15.66
CA LYS A 30 -0.15 -1.42 -14.50
C LYS A 30 -0.82 -0.99 -13.21
N PHE A 31 -1.05 -1.96 -12.33
CA PHE A 31 -1.64 -1.72 -11.01
C PHE A 31 -0.85 -0.73 -10.15
N GLY A 32 0.49 -0.72 -10.24
CA GLY A 32 1.32 0.27 -9.55
C GLY A 32 1.01 1.72 -9.90
N TYR A 33 0.64 2.00 -11.17
CA TYR A 33 0.16 3.33 -11.56
C TYR A 33 -1.24 3.59 -10.99
N LYS A 34 -2.15 2.62 -11.13
CA LYS A 34 -3.54 2.73 -10.67
C LYS A 34 -3.64 2.97 -9.16
N LEU A 35 -2.79 2.32 -8.36
CA LEU A 35 -2.71 2.55 -6.91
C LEU A 35 -2.21 3.95 -6.59
N LEU A 36 -1.12 4.39 -7.21
CA LEU A 36 -0.62 5.77 -7.01
C LEU A 36 -1.70 6.80 -7.37
N ALA A 37 -2.37 6.60 -8.50
CA ALA A 37 -3.51 7.40 -8.94
C ALA A 37 -4.64 7.40 -7.90
N TRP A 38 -5.00 6.25 -7.34
CA TRP A 38 -6.04 6.13 -6.33
C TRP A 38 -5.69 6.95 -5.08
N TYR A 39 -4.49 6.79 -4.51
CA TYR A 39 -4.07 7.60 -3.34
C TYR A 39 -4.06 9.10 -3.65
N HIS A 40 -3.60 9.48 -4.84
CA HIS A 40 -3.62 10.87 -5.28
C HIS A 40 -5.05 11.43 -5.37
N GLN A 41 -5.95 10.72 -6.06
CA GLN A 41 -7.35 11.11 -6.20
C GLN A 41 -8.06 11.19 -4.85
N HIS A 42 -7.66 10.40 -3.86
CA HIS A 42 -8.19 10.47 -2.51
C HIS A 42 -7.45 11.48 -1.62
N SER A 43 -6.68 12.42 -2.20
CA SER A 43 -5.92 13.42 -1.44
C SER A 43 -5.01 12.87 -0.33
N LEU A 44 -4.63 11.59 -0.41
CA LEU A 44 -3.81 10.93 0.59
C LEU A 44 -2.33 11.23 0.32
N PRO A 45 -1.54 11.64 1.33
CA PRO A 45 -0.11 11.84 1.15
C PRO A 45 0.59 10.52 0.77
N VAL A 46 1.10 10.44 -0.46
CA VAL A 46 1.66 9.21 -1.02
C VAL A 46 3.04 9.42 -1.64
N THR A 47 3.97 8.50 -1.34
CA THR A 47 5.29 8.41 -1.98
C THR A 47 5.37 7.14 -2.85
N PRO A 48 5.59 7.25 -4.17
CA PRO A 48 5.82 6.08 -5.01
C PRO A 48 7.22 5.50 -4.81
N LEU A 49 7.29 4.16 -4.74
CA LEU A 49 8.55 3.42 -4.71
C LEU A 49 8.79 2.77 -6.07
N ASN A 50 9.84 3.20 -6.75
CA ASN A 50 10.28 2.64 -8.03
C ASN A 50 11.81 2.83 -8.18
N PRO A 51 12.62 1.77 -8.16
CA PRO A 51 14.07 1.90 -8.27
C PRO A 51 14.57 2.26 -9.67
N LYS A 52 13.71 2.21 -10.70
CA LYS A 52 14.07 2.39 -12.12
C LYS A 52 13.69 3.74 -12.69
N ALA A 53 12.59 4.32 -12.22
CA ALA A 53 12.09 5.61 -12.70
C ALA A 53 12.18 6.63 -11.56
N PRO A 54 12.85 7.78 -11.73
CA PRO A 54 13.02 8.81 -10.68
C PRO A 54 11.74 9.60 -10.40
N GLU A 55 10.77 9.54 -11.31
CA GLU A 55 9.47 10.18 -11.18
C GLU A 55 8.36 9.34 -11.83
N ILE A 56 7.14 9.56 -11.38
CA ILE A 56 5.92 9.07 -12.02
C ILE A 56 4.99 10.25 -12.27
N GLN A 57 4.61 10.43 -13.52
CA GLN A 57 3.70 11.48 -13.97
C GLN A 57 2.26 10.96 -13.98
N LEU A 58 1.42 11.47 -13.08
CA LEU A 58 -0.03 11.44 -13.22
C LEU A 58 -0.48 12.60 -14.13
N ARG A 59 -1.73 12.66 -14.56
CA ARG A 59 -2.15 13.70 -15.53
C ARG A 59 -2.14 15.10 -14.90
N SER A 60 -2.41 15.21 -13.61
CA SER A 60 -2.46 16.47 -12.86
C SER A 60 -1.19 16.78 -12.07
N LYS A 61 -0.36 15.76 -11.77
CA LYS A 61 0.76 15.90 -10.83
C LYS A 61 1.90 14.91 -11.10
N SER A 62 3.13 15.39 -10.97
CA SER A 62 4.32 14.53 -10.95
C SER A 62 4.73 14.19 -9.51
N TYR A 63 5.17 12.96 -9.29
CA TYR A 63 5.67 12.48 -8.02
C TYR A 63 7.09 11.97 -8.18
N ALA A 64 8.03 12.55 -7.42
CA ALA A 64 9.35 11.96 -7.26
C ALA A 64 9.22 10.58 -6.60
N THR A 65 10.01 9.63 -7.07
CA THR A 65 10.06 8.28 -6.51
C THR A 65 11.22 8.15 -5.53
N VAL A 66 11.08 7.19 -4.64
CA VAL A 66 12.21 6.65 -3.89
C VAL A 66 12.44 5.19 -4.30
N LYS A 67 13.63 4.64 -4.03
CA LYS A 67 13.98 3.30 -4.51
C LYS A 67 13.44 2.19 -3.62
N SER A 68 13.38 2.44 -2.32
CA SER A 68 13.00 1.44 -1.31
C SER A 68 12.45 2.11 -0.04
N PRO A 69 11.90 1.33 0.91
CA PRO A 69 11.40 1.86 2.17
C PRO A 69 12.40 2.70 2.99
N SER A 70 13.71 2.42 2.94
CA SER A 70 14.73 3.18 3.70
C SER A 70 14.92 4.62 3.24
N GLU A 71 14.49 4.96 2.04
CA GLU A 71 14.53 6.32 1.50
C GLU A 71 13.25 7.12 1.85
N LEU A 72 12.27 6.52 2.54
CA LEU A 72 11.11 7.24 3.05
C LEU A 72 11.52 8.24 4.14
N SER A 73 10.98 9.45 4.08
CA SER A 73 11.28 10.52 5.06
C SER A 73 10.71 10.28 6.46
N SER A 74 9.69 9.41 6.60
CA SER A 74 9.02 9.15 7.87
C SER A 74 8.42 7.73 7.91
N PRO A 75 9.25 6.67 7.88
CA PRO A 75 8.80 5.28 7.76
C PRO A 75 7.86 4.86 8.90
N THR A 76 8.14 5.28 10.14
CA THR A 76 7.29 4.96 11.31
C THR A 76 5.89 5.58 11.28
N GLN A 77 5.66 6.50 10.34
CA GLN A 77 4.39 7.18 10.11
C GLN A 77 3.81 6.87 8.71
N THR A 78 4.35 5.86 8.01
CA THR A 78 3.99 5.54 6.63
C THR A 78 3.48 4.11 6.52
N SER A 79 2.22 3.92 6.13
CA SER A 79 1.70 2.60 5.76
C SER A 79 2.02 2.27 4.30
N LEU A 80 2.32 1.00 4.01
CA LEU A 80 2.86 0.60 2.71
C LEU A 80 1.91 -0.30 1.92
N SER A 81 1.43 0.19 0.77
CA SER A 81 0.72 -0.60 -0.24
C SER A 81 1.73 -1.27 -1.15
N ILE A 82 1.67 -2.60 -1.29
CA ILE A 82 2.67 -3.40 -2.01
C ILE A 82 2.02 -4.09 -3.21
N VAL A 83 2.56 -3.82 -4.40
CA VAL A 83 2.18 -4.40 -5.69
C VAL A 83 3.41 -4.85 -6.49
N THR A 84 4.30 -5.59 -5.83
CA THR A 84 5.50 -6.16 -6.46
C THR A 84 5.39 -7.69 -6.55
N PRO A 85 6.18 -8.34 -7.44
CA PRO A 85 6.23 -9.80 -7.47
C PRO A 85 6.71 -10.38 -6.13
N PRO A 86 6.28 -11.60 -5.73
CA PRO A 86 6.55 -12.18 -4.41
C PRO A 86 8.01 -12.10 -3.94
N LYS A 87 8.97 -12.37 -4.83
CA LYS A 87 10.41 -12.28 -4.52
C LYS A 87 10.81 -10.87 -4.04
N VAL A 88 10.25 -9.83 -4.66
CA VAL A 88 10.53 -8.43 -4.30
C VAL A 88 9.73 -8.04 -3.06
N THR A 89 8.48 -8.48 -2.94
CA THR A 89 7.65 -8.28 -1.74
C THR A 89 8.38 -8.74 -0.47
N ARG A 90 8.99 -9.94 -0.50
CA ARG A 90 9.71 -10.50 0.64
C ARG A 90 10.83 -9.58 1.15
N GLU A 91 11.61 -8.99 0.25
CA GLU A 91 12.70 -8.09 0.62
C GLU A 91 12.16 -6.73 1.12
N ILE A 92 11.10 -6.22 0.49
CA ILE A 92 10.43 -4.99 0.94
C ILE A 92 9.86 -5.16 2.35
N LEU A 93 9.26 -6.30 2.68
CA LEU A 93 8.72 -6.57 4.02
C LEU A 93 9.81 -6.60 5.09
N LYS A 94 10.96 -7.22 4.81
CA LYS A 94 12.09 -7.24 5.75
C LYS A 94 12.61 -5.83 6.04
N GLU A 95 12.79 -5.03 4.99
CA GLU A 95 13.25 -3.64 5.12
C GLU A 95 12.22 -2.77 5.85
N ALA A 96 10.94 -2.89 5.48
CA ALA A 96 9.84 -2.18 6.12
C ALA A 96 9.72 -2.50 7.62
N HIS A 97 9.87 -3.79 7.98
CA HIS A 97 9.87 -4.22 9.38
C HIS A 97 11.05 -3.61 10.16
N ALA A 98 12.27 -3.66 9.59
CA ALA A 98 13.46 -3.07 10.22
C ALA A 98 13.32 -1.55 10.46
N LEU A 99 12.53 -0.86 9.63
CA LEU A 99 12.25 0.58 9.74
C LEU A 99 11.03 0.92 10.61
N ASN A 100 10.39 -0.09 11.22
CA ASN A 100 9.18 0.05 12.03
C ASN A 100 8.00 0.69 11.26
N ILE A 101 7.84 0.34 9.97
CA ILE A 101 6.62 0.67 9.23
C ILE A 101 5.42 0.03 9.95
N PRO A 102 4.35 0.78 10.26
CA PRO A 102 3.27 0.29 11.12
C PRO A 102 2.40 -0.79 10.46
N ALA A 103 2.09 -0.61 9.18
CA ALA A 103 1.19 -1.50 8.46
C ALA A 103 1.57 -1.71 7.00
N VAL A 104 1.19 -2.87 6.48
CA VAL A 104 1.38 -3.28 5.09
C VAL A 104 0.08 -3.80 4.49
N TRP A 105 -0.16 -3.48 3.23
CA TRP A 105 -1.27 -4.03 2.45
C TRP A 105 -0.74 -4.66 1.17
N LEU A 106 -0.78 -5.98 1.13
CA LEU A 106 -0.30 -6.79 0.03
C LEU A 106 -1.45 -7.02 -0.95
N GLN A 107 -1.32 -6.48 -2.16
CA GLN A 107 -2.35 -6.67 -3.19
C GLN A 107 -2.39 -8.13 -3.67
N PRO A 108 -3.51 -8.57 -4.30
CA PRO A 108 -3.59 -9.90 -4.89
C PRO A 108 -2.42 -10.21 -5.83
N GLY A 109 -1.87 -11.43 -5.72
CA GLY A 109 -0.75 -11.90 -6.53
C GLY A 109 0.65 -11.45 -6.07
N THR A 110 0.77 -10.71 -4.96
CA THR A 110 2.08 -10.21 -4.47
C THR A 110 2.69 -11.08 -3.38
N PHE A 111 2.02 -12.15 -2.98
CA PHE A 111 2.37 -12.98 -1.83
C PHE A 111 2.17 -14.47 -2.10
N ASP A 112 2.89 -15.28 -1.32
CA ASP A 112 2.62 -16.68 -1.04
C ASP A 112 2.28 -16.81 0.47
N ASP A 113 2.05 -18.04 0.93
CA ASP A 113 1.71 -18.30 2.34
C ASP A 113 2.80 -17.82 3.30
N GLU A 114 4.08 -18.03 2.96
CA GLU A 114 5.22 -17.60 3.78
C GLU A 114 5.28 -16.07 3.92
N ILE A 115 5.00 -15.35 2.83
CA ILE A 115 4.98 -13.88 2.80
C ILE A 115 3.84 -13.35 3.66
N LEU A 116 2.64 -13.94 3.57
CA LEU A 116 1.50 -13.55 4.40
C LEU A 116 1.77 -13.83 5.87
N GLU A 117 2.32 -15.00 6.21
CA GLU A 117 2.67 -15.35 7.58
C GLU A 117 3.72 -14.38 8.14
N TYR A 118 4.76 -14.08 7.36
CA TYR A 118 5.76 -13.11 7.75
C TYR A 118 5.14 -11.73 8.02
N ALA A 119 4.27 -11.24 7.14
CA ALA A 119 3.62 -9.94 7.31
C ALA A 119 2.77 -9.90 8.60
N LYS A 120 1.93 -10.93 8.82
CA LYS A 120 1.06 -11.03 10.00
C LYS A 120 1.84 -11.11 11.31
N LYS A 121 3.02 -11.74 11.30
CA LYS A 121 3.86 -11.88 12.49
C LYS A 121 4.64 -10.60 12.86
N ASN A 122 4.98 -9.78 11.87
CA ASN A 122 6.00 -8.72 12.04
C ASN A 122 5.45 -7.29 11.96
N PHE A 123 4.19 -7.10 11.55
CA PHE A 123 3.56 -5.79 11.44
C PHE A 123 2.38 -5.67 12.41
N LYS A 124 2.08 -4.44 12.85
CA LYS A 124 0.89 -4.19 13.68
C LYS A 124 -0.40 -4.47 12.92
N ALA A 125 -0.39 -4.23 11.61
CA ALA A 125 -1.45 -4.62 10.70
C ALA A 125 -0.86 -5.11 9.37
N ALA A 126 -1.37 -6.24 8.90
CA ALA A 126 -1.03 -6.81 7.61
C ALA A 126 -2.32 -7.23 6.90
N ILE A 127 -2.61 -6.60 5.77
CA ILE A 127 -3.80 -6.88 4.95
C ILE A 127 -3.36 -7.69 3.73
N GLY A 128 -4.06 -8.80 3.48
CA GLY A 128 -3.79 -9.70 2.36
C GLY A 128 -4.33 -11.11 2.62
N GLY A 129 -4.44 -11.89 1.55
CA GLY A 129 -5.09 -13.21 1.54
C GLY A 129 -6.54 -13.14 1.06
N GLU A 130 -7.27 -14.24 1.26
CA GLU A 130 -8.68 -14.36 0.88
C GLU A 130 -9.58 -13.36 1.63
N GLY A 131 -10.69 -12.95 0.99
CA GLY A 131 -11.65 -11.98 1.52
C GLY A 131 -11.69 -10.69 0.70
N GLY A 132 -12.15 -9.61 1.32
CA GLY A 132 -12.48 -8.37 0.64
C GLY A 132 -13.75 -8.48 -0.21
N ASN A 133 -14.12 -7.37 -0.83
CA ASN A 133 -15.27 -7.29 -1.72
C ASN A 133 -14.95 -7.79 -3.15
N GLY A 134 -13.67 -8.09 -3.43
CA GLY A 134 -13.19 -8.62 -4.70
C GLY A 134 -13.16 -10.16 -4.75
N GLY A 135 -12.96 -10.71 -5.95
CA GLY A 135 -12.85 -12.16 -6.16
C GLY A 135 -11.46 -12.76 -5.90
N GLU A 136 -10.42 -11.93 -5.74
CA GLU A 136 -9.01 -12.34 -5.67
C GLU A 136 -8.32 -11.97 -4.34
N GLY A 137 -9.10 -11.51 -3.35
CA GLY A 137 -8.59 -11.03 -2.07
C GLY A 137 -8.67 -9.50 -1.90
N TRP A 138 -8.15 -9.02 -0.78
CA TRP A 138 -8.19 -7.60 -0.38
C TRP A 138 -7.39 -6.69 -1.31
N CYS A 139 -8.04 -5.70 -1.91
CA CYS A 139 -7.44 -4.78 -2.87
C CYS A 139 -7.76 -3.32 -2.52
N VAL A 140 -6.76 -2.44 -2.51
CA VAL A 140 -6.98 -1.00 -2.21
C VAL A 140 -7.91 -0.35 -3.24
N LEU A 141 -7.91 -0.80 -4.50
CA LEU A 141 -8.78 -0.27 -5.54
C LEU A 141 -10.25 -0.69 -5.39
N VAL A 142 -10.53 -1.66 -4.52
CA VAL A 142 -11.87 -2.25 -4.32
C VAL A 142 -12.36 -1.94 -2.90
N ASP A 143 -11.53 -2.20 -1.90
CA ASP A 143 -11.86 -2.11 -0.47
C ASP A 143 -11.35 -0.80 0.18
N GLY A 144 -10.64 0.04 -0.57
CA GLY A 144 -9.97 1.22 -0.03
C GLY A 144 -10.95 2.30 0.45
N GLU A 145 -12.05 2.53 -0.26
CA GLU A 145 -13.06 3.54 0.12
C GLU A 145 -13.79 3.12 1.40
N ASP A 146 -14.29 1.89 1.47
CA ASP A 146 -14.88 1.31 2.69
C ASP A 146 -13.89 1.38 3.86
N GLY A 147 -12.62 1.08 3.61
CA GLY A 147 -11.57 1.16 4.61
C GLY A 147 -11.29 2.59 5.10
N LEU A 148 -11.34 3.59 4.22
CA LEU A 148 -11.21 5.01 4.59
C LEU A 148 -12.39 5.46 5.45
N GLU A 149 -13.62 5.11 5.06
CA GLU A 149 -14.84 5.40 5.82
C GLU A 149 -14.78 4.76 7.21
N ALA A 150 -14.45 3.47 7.27
CA ALA A 150 -14.35 2.72 8.51
C ALA A 150 -13.25 3.26 9.45
N ALA A 151 -12.19 3.86 8.89
CA ALA A 151 -11.12 4.52 9.65
C ALA A 151 -11.47 5.96 10.06
N GLY A 152 -12.60 6.53 9.61
CA GLY A 152 -12.93 7.93 9.81
C GLY A 152 -11.91 8.87 9.18
N ARG A 153 -11.28 8.46 8.07
CA ARG A 153 -10.23 9.23 7.40
C ARG A 153 -10.86 10.20 6.41
N ASP A 154 -10.77 11.49 6.71
CA ASP A 154 -11.22 12.53 5.77
C ASP A 154 -10.35 12.56 4.50
N TRP A 155 -11.02 12.73 3.36
CA TRP A 155 -10.39 12.93 2.07
C TRP A 155 -11.27 13.75 1.13
N THR A 156 -10.66 14.28 0.07
CA THR A 156 -11.33 15.02 -0.99
C THR A 156 -10.89 14.49 -2.34
N LEU A 157 -11.82 14.48 -3.31
CA LEU A 157 -11.52 14.01 -4.66
C LEU A 157 -10.59 15.01 -5.38
N GLN A 158 -9.38 14.58 -5.73
CA GLN A 158 -8.45 15.31 -6.58
C GLN A 158 -8.59 14.88 -8.04
N LYS A 159 -8.30 15.80 -8.96
CA LYS A 159 -8.19 15.48 -10.39
C LYS A 159 -6.95 14.63 -10.61
N LEU A 160 -7.11 13.51 -11.33
CA LEU A 160 -5.99 12.68 -11.77
C LEU A 160 -5.07 13.40 -12.75
#